data_AF-A0A8K1D4G5-F1
#
_entry.id   AF-A0A8K1D4G5-F1
#
_cell.length_a   1.000
_cell.length_b   1.000
_cell.length_c   1.000
_cell.angle_alpha   90.00
_cell.angle_beta   90.00
_cell.angle_gamma   90.00
#
_symmetry.space_group_name_H-M   'P 1'
#
loop_
_entity.id
_entity.type
_entity.pdbx_description
1 polymer ?
#
loop_
_entity_poly.entity_id
_entity_poly.type
_entity_poly.pdbx_seq_one_letter_code
_entity_poly.pdbx_strand_id
1 'polypeptide(L)'
;EIFIIIIVTVIVIIVIIIVIIVMIFIVIVIIVIIVMVIIIVIITIICHSWICREPGLDSALYAHSGNAKPGGHWGHRCDIVIVIVIIIVIVIVIIDIVIIIAIVIVIIVMVVIIIIIDIVIVINVIVIVIIVIIIVIVITIFIIIIIVTVLIVIIVIVIVIVLIVIIVTIVMVIIIVTIVIVTIVSVTSAVSPLCPLGARESCGDIGGHHLDLTWGFQLCPGVSPDVFDGVPGVPQTPDPPIDP
;
A
#
# COMPACT_ATOMS: atom_id res chain seq x y z
N GLU A 1 9.80 -4.22 9.07
CA GLU A 1 10.79 -5.30 9.31
C GLU A 1 10.65 -6.47 8.33
N ILE A 2 9.60 -7.30 8.42
CA ILE A 2 9.36 -8.48 7.56
C ILE A 2 9.71 -8.24 6.07
N PHE A 3 9.26 -7.12 5.51
CA PHE A 3 9.50 -6.78 4.11
C PHE A 3 10.99 -6.54 3.76
N ILE A 4 11.78 -5.98 4.69
CA ILE A 4 13.24 -5.81 4.53
C ILE A 4 13.91 -7.18 4.57
N ILE A 5 13.45 -8.10 5.43
CA ILE A 5 13.93 -9.48 5.48
C ILE A 5 13.66 -10.19 4.14
N ILE A 6 12.49 -9.98 3.53
CA ILE A 6 12.16 -10.51 2.20
C ILE A 6 13.10 -9.94 1.13
N ILE A 7 13.30 -8.62 1.06
CA ILE A 7 14.25 -7.99 0.12
C ILE A 7 15.66 -8.59 0.26
N VAL A 8 16.19 -8.65 1.50
CA VAL A 8 17.54 -9.17 1.76
C VAL A 8 17.64 -10.66 1.38
N THR A 9 16.61 -11.47 1.68
CA THR A 9 16.58 -12.89 1.33
C THR A 9 16.59 -13.09 -0.18
N VAL A 10 15.79 -12.31 -0.92
CA VAL A 10 15.75 -12.34 -2.39
C VAL A 10 17.12 -11.96 -2.98
N ILE A 11 17.72 -10.86 -2.52
CA ILE A 11 19.06 -10.42 -2.96
C ILE A 11 20.14 -11.49 -2.69
N VAL A 12 20.10 -12.14 -1.52
CA VAL A 12 21.05 -13.23 -1.19
C VAL A 12 20.86 -14.44 -2.12
N ILE A 13 19.63 -14.84 -2.42
CA ILE A 13 19.34 -15.93 -3.36
C ILE A 13 19.86 -15.61 -4.76
N ILE A 14 19.65 -14.39 -5.25
CA ILE A 14 20.15 -13.89 -6.53
C ILE A 14 21.68 -13.98 -6.61
N VAL A 15 22.38 -13.48 -5.58
CA VAL A 15 23.86 -13.52 -5.54
C VAL A 15 24.37 -14.98 -5.55
N ILE A 16 23.71 -15.88 -4.82
CA ILE A 16 24.05 -17.32 -4.82
C ILE A 16 23.86 -17.94 -6.22
N ILE A 17 22.75 -17.64 -6.91
CA ILE A 17 22.47 -18.12 -8.27
C ILE A 17 23.56 -17.63 -9.25
N ILE A 18 23.92 -16.35 -9.19
CA ILE A 18 24.98 -15.77 -10.04
C ILE A 18 26.33 -16.46 -9.80
N VAL A 19 26.71 -16.69 -8.54
CA VAL A 19 27.97 -17.40 -8.19
C VAL A 19 27.96 -18.85 -8.72
N ILE A 20 26.84 -19.55 -8.64
CA ILE A 20 26.69 -20.91 -9.18
C ILE A 20 26.82 -20.92 -10.71
N ILE A 21 26.19 -19.97 -11.42
CA ILE A 21 26.30 -19.83 -12.89
C ILE A 21 27.76 -19.58 -13.29
N VAL A 22 28.46 -18.68 -12.59
CA VAL A 22 29.88 -18.39 -12.85
C VAL A 22 30.76 -19.62 -12.60
N MET A 23 30.54 -20.38 -11.52
CA MET A 23 31.27 -21.63 -11.28
C MET A 23 31.05 -22.69 -12.37
N ILE A 24 29.79 -22.93 -12.76
CA ILE A 24 29.46 -23.90 -13.82
C ILE A 24 30.13 -23.50 -15.13
N PHE A 25 30.08 -22.22 -15.49
CA PHE A 25 30.73 -21.69 -16.67
C PHE A 25 32.26 -21.90 -16.66
N ILE A 26 32.94 -21.60 -15.54
CA ILE A 26 34.39 -21.84 -15.40
C ILE A 26 34.73 -23.33 -15.61
N VAL A 27 33.92 -24.25 -15.05
CA VAL A 27 34.11 -25.70 -15.24
C VAL A 27 33.95 -26.10 -16.70
N ILE A 28 32.97 -25.55 -17.43
CA ILE A 28 32.78 -25.82 -18.86
C ILE A 28 34.00 -25.37 -19.67
N VAL A 29 34.53 -24.16 -19.43
CA VAL A 29 35.73 -23.66 -20.12
C VAL A 29 36.95 -24.57 -19.88
N ILE A 30 37.16 -25.01 -18.64
CA ILE A 30 38.24 -25.94 -18.29
C ILE A 30 38.09 -27.27 -19.04
N ILE A 31 36.87 -27.82 -19.13
CA ILE A 31 36.61 -29.07 -19.86
C ILE A 31 36.93 -28.92 -21.35
N VAL A 32 36.51 -27.83 -22.00
CA VAL A 32 36.78 -27.62 -23.44
C VAL A 32 38.28 -27.46 -23.69
N ILE A 33 39.02 -26.74 -22.84
CA ILE A 33 40.48 -26.61 -22.94
C ILE A 33 41.15 -27.99 -22.81
N ILE A 34 40.72 -28.84 -21.87
CA ILE A 34 41.26 -30.20 -21.70
C ILE A 34 41.00 -31.05 -22.96
N VAL A 35 39.78 -31.01 -23.51
CA VAL A 35 39.42 -31.74 -24.75
C VAL A 35 40.28 -31.27 -25.93
N MET A 36 40.46 -29.96 -26.10
CA MET A 36 41.28 -29.37 -27.16
C MET A 36 42.75 -29.83 -27.06
N VAL A 37 43.33 -29.82 -25.85
CA VAL A 37 44.69 -30.31 -25.60
C VAL A 37 44.81 -31.81 -25.91
N ILE A 38 43.84 -32.63 -25.52
CA ILE A 38 43.81 -34.06 -25.83
C ILE A 38 43.78 -34.30 -27.35
N ILE A 39 42.98 -33.53 -28.10
CA ILE A 39 42.92 -33.62 -29.56
C ILE A 39 44.27 -33.27 -30.19
N ILE A 40 44.93 -32.19 -29.76
CA ILE A 40 46.26 -31.79 -30.24
C ILE A 40 47.30 -32.90 -29.97
N VAL A 41 47.30 -33.49 -28.77
CA VAL A 41 48.21 -34.58 -28.41
C VAL A 41 47.94 -35.82 -29.27
N ILE A 42 46.68 -36.23 -29.46
CA ILE A 42 46.31 -37.38 -30.30
C ILE A 42 46.78 -37.17 -31.74
N ILE A 43 46.54 -35.99 -32.33
CA ILE A 43 46.96 -35.70 -33.71
C ILE A 43 48.49 -35.67 -33.82
N THR A 44 49.20 -35.12 -32.82
CA THR A 44 50.67 -35.15 -32.76
C THR A 44 51.21 -36.59 -32.73
N ILE A 45 50.61 -37.46 -31.91
CA ILE A 45 50.96 -38.89 -31.84
C ILE A 45 50.69 -39.60 -33.17
N ILE A 46 49.55 -39.32 -33.82
CA ILE A 46 49.22 -39.89 -35.13
C ILE A 46 50.22 -39.43 -36.19
N CYS A 47 50.50 -38.13 -36.30
CA CYS A 47 51.49 -37.60 -37.25
C CYS A 47 52.87 -38.23 -37.03
N HIS A 48 53.35 -38.29 -35.78
CA HIS A 48 54.63 -38.93 -35.45
C HIS A 48 54.64 -40.44 -35.79
N SER A 49 53.53 -41.15 -35.54
CA SER A 49 53.39 -42.58 -35.85
C SER A 49 53.36 -42.86 -37.35
N TRP A 50 52.83 -41.94 -38.16
CA TRP A 50 52.87 -42.04 -39.62
C TRP A 50 54.25 -41.66 -40.19
N ILE A 51 54.95 -40.69 -39.60
CA ILE A 51 56.32 -40.30 -39.98
C ILE A 51 57.31 -41.43 -39.71
N CYS A 52 57.23 -42.07 -38.55
CA CYS A 52 58.15 -43.16 -38.16
C CYS A 52 57.81 -44.52 -38.75
N ARG A 53 56.75 -44.65 -39.57
CA ARG A 53 56.39 -45.91 -40.22
C ARG A 53 57.17 -46.07 -41.52
N GLU A 54 58.44 -46.44 -41.40
CA GLU A 54 59.27 -46.80 -42.55
C GLU A 54 58.57 -47.83 -43.44
N PRO A 55 58.60 -47.71 -44.78
CA PRO A 55 58.09 -48.71 -45.71
C PRO A 55 59.02 -49.94 -45.82
N GLY A 56 59.49 -50.42 -44.67
CA GLY A 56 60.47 -51.50 -44.55
C GLY A 56 59.83 -52.88 -44.46
N LEU A 57 59.52 -53.48 -45.61
CA LEU A 57 59.57 -54.95 -45.76
C LEU A 57 59.75 -55.38 -47.23
N ASP A 58 59.07 -54.71 -48.17
CA ASP A 58 59.01 -55.15 -49.58
C ASP A 58 60.30 -54.87 -50.39
N SER A 59 61.17 -53.98 -49.90
CA SER A 59 62.42 -53.61 -50.59
C SER A 59 63.42 -54.76 -50.76
N ALA A 60 63.25 -55.86 -50.02
CA ALA A 60 64.21 -56.96 -49.98
C ALA A 60 64.30 -57.80 -51.28
N LEU A 61 63.30 -57.74 -52.17
CA LEU A 61 63.25 -58.61 -53.37
C LEU A 61 63.90 -58.04 -54.64
N TYR A 62 64.28 -56.77 -54.69
CA TYR A 62 64.77 -56.12 -55.93
C TYR A 62 66.30 -55.90 -56.01
N ALA A 63 67.08 -56.48 -55.09
CA ALA A 63 68.53 -56.30 -55.00
C ALA A 63 69.38 -57.07 -56.04
N HIS A 64 68.84 -57.38 -57.23
CA HIS A 64 69.52 -58.16 -58.27
C HIS A 64 69.34 -57.63 -59.72
N SER A 65 69.56 -56.32 -59.93
CA SER A 65 70.03 -55.79 -61.22
C SER A 65 70.77 -54.47 -61.03
N GLY A 66 71.77 -54.19 -61.88
CA GLY A 66 72.73 -53.11 -61.66
C GLY A 66 72.34 -51.73 -62.21
N ASN A 67 73.13 -50.71 -61.83
CA ASN A 67 73.23 -49.39 -62.46
C ASN A 67 72.00 -48.44 -62.42
N ALA A 68 71.08 -48.59 -61.48
CA ALA A 68 70.15 -47.52 -61.12
C ALA A 68 70.84 -46.47 -60.21
N LYS A 69 70.85 -45.19 -60.60
CA LYS A 69 71.36 -44.09 -59.74
C LYS A 69 70.33 -43.76 -58.63
N PRO A 70 70.75 -43.52 -57.37
CA PRO A 70 69.83 -43.27 -56.26
C PRO A 70 69.25 -41.85 -56.28
N GLY A 71 68.21 -41.63 -57.10
CA GLY A 71 67.45 -40.37 -57.17
C GLY A 71 66.49 -40.16 -56.00
N GLY A 72 67.02 -39.94 -54.79
CA GLY A 72 66.25 -39.78 -53.56
C GLY A 72 65.49 -38.45 -53.44
N HIS A 73 64.29 -38.35 -54.04
CA HIS A 73 63.45 -37.14 -54.00
C HIS A 73 62.01 -37.36 -53.48
N TRP A 74 61.78 -38.43 -52.71
CA TRP A 74 60.44 -38.76 -52.19
C TRP A 74 60.04 -38.00 -50.90
N GLY A 75 60.99 -37.41 -50.17
CA GLY A 75 60.73 -36.80 -48.85
C GLY A 75 59.79 -35.58 -48.83
N HIS A 76 59.81 -34.73 -49.86
CA HIS A 76 59.10 -33.44 -49.82
C HIS A 76 57.56 -33.52 -49.86
N ARG A 77 56.97 -34.66 -50.25
CA ARG A 77 55.49 -34.78 -50.29
C ARG A 77 54.88 -35.03 -48.91
N CYS A 78 55.61 -35.69 -48.00
CA CYS A 78 55.14 -35.90 -46.63
C CYS A 78 55.10 -34.58 -45.84
N ASP A 79 56.14 -33.76 -46.02
CA ASP A 79 56.31 -32.47 -45.35
C ASP A 79 55.14 -31.49 -45.61
N ILE A 80 54.71 -31.37 -46.87
CA ILE A 80 53.54 -30.58 -47.27
C ILE A 80 52.25 -31.07 -46.59
N VAL A 81 52.05 -32.40 -46.48
CA VAL A 81 50.86 -32.96 -45.80
C VAL A 81 50.90 -32.67 -44.30
N ILE A 82 52.07 -32.77 -43.66
CA ILE A 82 52.26 -32.43 -42.24
C ILE A 82 51.93 -30.94 -42.00
N VAL A 83 52.46 -30.04 -42.82
CA VAL A 83 52.16 -28.60 -42.74
C VAL A 83 50.67 -28.32 -42.92
N ILE A 84 49.99 -28.98 -43.88
CA ILE A 84 48.54 -28.83 -44.08
C ILE A 84 47.75 -29.33 -42.84
N VAL A 85 48.11 -30.48 -42.27
CA VAL A 85 47.45 -31.00 -41.06
C VAL A 85 47.66 -30.06 -39.87
N ILE A 86 48.87 -29.53 -39.67
CA ILE A 86 49.15 -28.55 -38.61
C ILE A 86 48.31 -27.28 -38.79
N ILE A 87 48.21 -26.75 -40.02
CA ILE A 87 47.36 -25.59 -40.33
C ILE A 87 45.89 -25.88 -40.02
N ILE A 88 45.38 -27.06 -40.39
CA ILE A 88 43.99 -27.47 -40.08
C ILE A 88 43.75 -27.54 -38.57
N VAL A 89 44.69 -28.10 -37.79
CA VAL A 89 44.59 -28.13 -36.31
C VAL A 89 44.58 -26.72 -35.73
N ILE A 90 45.46 -25.84 -36.20
CA ILE A 90 45.51 -24.43 -35.74
C ILE A 90 44.19 -23.72 -36.06
N VAL A 91 43.60 -23.94 -37.25
CA VAL A 91 42.31 -23.35 -37.63
C VAL A 91 41.17 -23.88 -36.74
N ILE A 92 41.12 -25.19 -36.46
CA ILE A 92 40.13 -25.78 -35.53
C ILE A 92 40.27 -25.17 -34.14
N VAL A 93 41.49 -25.12 -33.59
CA VAL A 93 41.79 -24.50 -32.29
C VAL A 93 41.35 -23.04 -32.22
N ILE A 94 41.55 -22.25 -33.28
CA ILE A 94 41.09 -20.86 -33.36
C ILE A 94 39.55 -20.79 -33.38
N ILE A 95 38.88 -21.67 -34.12
CA ILE A 95 37.41 -21.75 -34.18
C ILE A 95 36.84 -22.11 -32.81
N ASP A 96 37.40 -23.13 -32.12
CA ASP A 96 36.99 -23.54 -30.79
C ASP A 96 37.15 -22.39 -29.77
N ILE A 97 38.29 -21.67 -29.81
CA ILE A 97 38.52 -20.49 -28.97
C ILE A 97 37.49 -19.38 -29.24
N VAL A 98 37.15 -19.12 -30.51
CA VAL A 98 36.12 -18.13 -30.87
C VAL A 98 34.73 -18.57 -30.40
N ILE A 99 34.39 -19.86 -30.48
CA ILE A 99 33.13 -20.42 -29.96
C ILE A 99 33.07 -20.27 -28.44
N ILE A 100 34.15 -20.60 -27.71
CA ILE A 100 34.25 -20.39 -26.27
C ILE A 100 34.01 -18.90 -25.94
N ILE A 101 34.71 -17.98 -26.61
CA ILE A 101 34.57 -16.52 -26.42
C ILE A 101 33.12 -16.06 -26.64
N ALA A 102 32.45 -16.55 -27.70
CA ALA A 102 31.04 -16.24 -27.94
C ALA A 102 30.13 -16.74 -26.81
N ILE A 103 30.35 -17.96 -26.31
CA ILE A 103 29.62 -18.52 -25.16
C ILE A 103 29.88 -17.70 -23.88
N VAL A 104 31.12 -17.25 -23.63
CA VAL A 104 31.45 -16.37 -22.49
C VAL A 104 30.63 -15.09 -22.57
N ILE A 105 30.61 -14.43 -23.74
CA ILE A 105 29.90 -13.17 -23.95
C ILE A 105 28.39 -13.34 -23.75
N VAL A 106 27.78 -14.40 -24.30
CA VAL A 106 26.35 -14.70 -24.12
C VAL A 106 26.02 -14.93 -22.63
N ILE A 107 26.85 -15.65 -21.89
CA ILE A 107 26.65 -15.88 -20.45
C ILE A 107 26.80 -14.59 -19.64
N ILE A 108 27.79 -13.74 -19.95
CA ILE A 108 27.93 -12.41 -19.31
C ILE A 108 26.69 -11.55 -19.59
N VAL A 109 26.20 -11.49 -20.83
CA VAL A 109 24.99 -10.74 -21.18
C VAL A 109 23.76 -11.30 -20.44
N MET A 110 23.62 -12.63 -20.34
CA MET A 110 22.52 -13.24 -19.59
C MET A 110 22.58 -12.90 -18.09
N VAL A 111 23.76 -12.93 -17.46
CA VAL A 111 23.95 -12.53 -16.06
C VAL A 111 23.65 -11.05 -15.85
N VAL A 112 24.05 -10.17 -16.77
CA VAL A 112 23.71 -8.73 -16.72
C VAL A 112 22.20 -8.51 -16.84
N ILE A 113 21.51 -9.24 -17.73
CA ILE A 113 20.04 -9.17 -17.86
C ILE A 113 19.34 -9.63 -16.57
N ILE A 114 19.79 -10.71 -15.94
CA ILE A 114 19.29 -11.19 -14.66
C ILE A 114 19.43 -10.09 -13.59
N ILE A 115 20.63 -9.53 -13.42
CA ILE A 115 20.90 -8.45 -12.47
C ILE A 115 19.99 -7.22 -12.71
N ILE A 116 19.72 -6.86 -13.97
CA ILE A 116 18.81 -5.75 -14.30
C ILE A 116 17.37 -6.07 -13.90
N ILE A 117 16.88 -7.29 -14.18
CA ILE A 117 15.54 -7.74 -13.78
C ILE A 117 15.41 -7.71 -12.25
N ASP A 118 16.42 -8.19 -11.55
CA ASP A 118 16.47 -8.23 -10.08
C ASP A 118 16.45 -6.83 -9.45
N ILE A 119 17.20 -5.88 -10.02
CA ILE A 119 17.15 -4.46 -9.61
C ILE A 119 15.75 -3.88 -9.83
N VAL A 120 15.10 -4.16 -10.96
CA VAL A 120 13.73 -3.71 -11.25
C VAL A 120 12.72 -4.34 -10.27
N ILE A 121 12.88 -5.62 -9.92
CA ILE A 121 12.06 -6.27 -8.89
C ILE A 121 12.23 -5.55 -7.55
N VAL A 122 13.46 -5.32 -7.09
CA VAL A 122 13.74 -4.62 -5.82
C VAL A 122 13.17 -3.19 -5.82
N ILE A 123 13.25 -2.45 -6.93
CA ILE A 123 12.65 -1.10 -7.04
C ILE A 123 11.13 -1.16 -6.93
N ASN A 124 10.45 -2.03 -7.67
CA ASN A 124 8.99 -2.19 -7.59
C ASN A 124 8.55 -2.59 -6.17
N VAL A 125 9.30 -3.49 -5.55
CA VAL A 125 9.13 -3.98 -4.18
C VAL A 125 9.27 -2.82 -3.16
N ILE A 126 10.24 -1.90 -3.34
CA ILE A 126 10.35 -0.67 -2.53
C ILE A 126 9.17 0.30 -2.77
N VAL A 127 8.74 0.51 -4.02
CA VAL A 127 7.60 1.38 -4.34
C VAL A 127 6.31 0.90 -3.68
N ILE A 128 6.07 -0.42 -3.64
CA ILE A 128 4.92 -1.01 -2.94
C ILE A 128 4.95 -0.70 -1.44
N VAL A 129 6.12 -0.73 -0.78
CA VAL A 129 6.24 -0.34 0.64
C VAL A 129 5.88 1.12 0.85
N ILE A 130 6.37 2.02 -0.01
CA ILE A 130 6.08 3.45 0.10
C ILE A 130 4.58 3.70 -0.01
N ILE A 131 3.90 3.03 -0.95
CA ILE A 131 2.44 3.09 -1.10
C ILE A 131 1.73 2.55 0.16
N VAL A 132 2.16 1.42 0.71
CA VAL A 132 1.57 0.86 1.95
C VAL A 132 1.77 1.80 3.15
N ILE A 133 2.95 2.41 3.30
CA ILE A 133 3.21 3.39 4.36
C ILE A 133 2.30 4.62 4.21
N ILE A 134 2.13 5.14 2.99
CA ILE A 134 1.21 6.25 2.71
C ILE A 134 -0.24 5.88 3.08
N ILE A 135 -0.70 4.68 2.71
CA ILE A 135 -2.05 4.19 3.07
C ILE A 135 -2.22 4.11 4.59
N VAL A 136 -1.24 3.57 5.32
CA VAL A 136 -1.27 3.53 6.79
C VAL A 136 -1.33 4.93 7.39
N ILE A 137 -0.53 5.88 6.90
CA ILE A 137 -0.57 7.28 7.34
C ILE A 137 -1.96 7.89 7.11
N VAL A 138 -2.55 7.74 5.92
CA VAL A 138 -3.90 8.23 5.61
C VAL A 138 -4.96 7.63 6.54
N ILE A 139 -4.89 6.33 6.83
CA ILE A 139 -5.80 5.66 7.78
C ILE A 139 -5.63 6.24 9.20
N THR A 140 -4.40 6.47 9.68
CA THR A 140 -4.18 7.07 11.00
C THR A 140 -4.71 8.50 11.10
N ILE A 141 -4.54 9.31 10.05
CA ILE A 141 -5.09 10.68 9.98
C ILE A 141 -6.63 10.64 10.01
N PHE A 142 -7.25 9.73 9.26
CA PHE A 142 -8.71 9.55 9.26
C PHE A 142 -9.25 9.15 10.64
N ILE A 143 -8.58 8.23 11.35
CA ILE A 143 -8.93 7.85 12.73
C ILE A 143 -8.80 9.05 13.69
N ILE A 144 -7.74 9.85 13.57
CA ILE A 144 -7.57 11.08 14.38
C ILE A 144 -8.71 12.07 14.12
N ILE A 145 -9.12 12.26 12.85
CA ILE A 145 -10.25 13.13 12.50
C ILE A 145 -11.55 12.63 13.16
N ILE A 146 -11.82 11.32 13.13
CA ILE A 146 -13.00 10.73 13.80
C ILE A 146 -12.96 10.97 15.32
N ILE A 147 -11.80 10.79 15.96
CA ILE A 147 -11.65 11.04 17.40
C ILE A 147 -11.92 12.52 17.74
N VAL A 148 -11.44 13.44 16.90
CA VAL A 148 -11.67 14.89 17.06
C VAL A 148 -13.14 15.27 16.84
N THR A 149 -13.82 14.73 15.83
CA THR A 149 -15.25 15.03 15.62
C THR A 149 -16.13 14.47 16.74
N VAL A 150 -15.85 13.25 17.22
CA VAL A 150 -16.53 12.67 18.39
C VAL A 150 -16.31 13.52 19.65
N LEU A 151 -15.08 14.01 19.88
CA LEU A 151 -14.79 14.90 21.00
C LEU A 151 -15.56 16.23 20.90
N ILE A 152 -15.65 16.83 19.72
CA ILE A 152 -16.44 18.05 19.47
C ILE A 152 -17.93 17.79 19.76
N VAL A 153 -18.49 16.67 19.30
CA VAL A 153 -19.89 16.29 19.57
C VAL A 153 -20.14 16.13 21.08
N ILE A 154 -19.23 15.49 21.82
CA ILE A 154 -19.32 15.37 23.28
C ILE A 154 -19.31 16.75 23.96
N ILE A 155 -18.43 17.66 23.53
CA ILE A 155 -18.37 19.03 24.06
C ILE A 155 -19.68 19.79 23.79
N VAL A 156 -20.24 19.67 22.59
CA VAL A 156 -21.54 20.29 22.24
C VAL A 156 -22.67 19.72 23.11
N ILE A 157 -22.73 18.40 23.32
CA ILE A 157 -23.72 17.76 24.20
C ILE A 157 -23.61 18.29 25.64
N VAL A 158 -22.38 18.42 26.18
CA VAL A 158 -22.15 18.98 27.52
C VAL A 158 -22.62 20.44 27.60
N ILE A 159 -22.33 21.27 26.59
CA ILE A 159 -22.80 22.67 26.54
C ILE A 159 -24.34 22.74 26.52
N VAL A 160 -25.01 21.87 25.74
CA VAL A 160 -26.48 21.79 25.70
C VAL A 160 -27.06 21.37 27.05
N ILE A 161 -26.46 20.37 27.73
CA ILE A 161 -26.89 19.95 29.07
C ILE A 161 -26.74 21.09 30.08
N VAL A 162 -25.60 21.80 30.07
CA VAL A 162 -25.37 22.97 30.95
C VAL A 162 -26.38 24.08 30.68
N LEU A 163 -26.69 24.36 29.41
CA LEU A 163 -27.70 25.35 29.03
C LEU A 163 -29.10 24.95 29.52
N ILE A 164 -29.49 23.68 29.40
CA ILE A 164 -30.77 23.17 29.93
C ILE A 164 -30.83 23.33 31.45
N VAL A 165 -29.76 23.00 32.19
CA VAL A 165 -29.70 23.19 33.65
C VAL A 165 -29.83 24.67 34.03
N ILE A 166 -29.18 25.58 33.29
CA ILE A 166 -29.33 27.03 33.50
C ILE A 166 -30.78 27.48 33.27
N ILE A 167 -31.42 27.05 32.19
CA ILE A 167 -32.83 27.35 31.91
C ILE A 167 -33.76 26.83 33.03
N VAL A 168 -33.56 25.59 33.48
CA VAL A 168 -34.36 24.98 34.56
C VAL A 168 -34.18 25.73 35.88
N THR A 169 -32.97 26.14 36.25
CA THR A 169 -32.73 26.94 37.47
C THR A 169 -33.36 28.34 37.38
N ILE A 170 -33.31 29.00 36.22
CA ILE A 170 -34.00 30.29 36.00
C ILE A 170 -35.52 30.13 36.14
N VAL A 171 -36.12 29.10 35.52
CA VAL A 171 -37.56 28.81 35.63
C VAL A 171 -37.96 28.51 37.06
N MET A 172 -37.18 27.72 37.80
CA MET A 172 -37.39 27.43 39.22
C MET A 172 -37.36 28.72 40.07
N VAL A 173 -36.40 29.62 39.83
CA VAL A 173 -36.33 30.91 40.54
C VAL A 173 -37.55 31.78 40.23
N ILE A 174 -38.00 31.84 38.97
CA ILE A 174 -39.21 32.58 38.58
C ILE A 174 -40.44 32.02 39.32
N ILE A 175 -40.60 30.69 39.40
CA ILE A 175 -41.70 30.04 40.12
C ILE A 175 -41.65 30.36 41.62
N ILE A 176 -40.47 30.35 42.25
CA ILE A 176 -40.32 30.73 43.66
C ILE A 176 -40.71 32.20 43.87
N VAL A 177 -40.26 33.10 42.99
CA VAL A 177 -40.57 34.54 43.07
C VAL A 177 -42.07 34.81 42.88
N THR A 178 -42.75 34.15 41.93
CA THR A 178 -44.20 34.34 41.75
C THR A 178 -45.00 33.79 42.92
N ILE A 179 -44.62 32.64 43.50
CA ILE A 179 -45.22 32.12 44.74
C ILE A 179 -45.05 33.13 45.89
N VAL A 180 -43.84 33.67 46.08
CA VAL A 180 -43.59 34.69 47.12
C VAL A 180 -44.46 35.93 46.92
N ILE A 181 -44.53 36.48 45.70
CA ILE A 181 -45.38 37.64 45.40
C ILE A 181 -46.86 37.34 45.67
N VAL A 182 -47.38 36.18 45.24
CA VAL A 182 -48.77 35.78 45.49
C VAL A 182 -49.05 35.64 46.99
N THR A 183 -48.13 35.03 47.76
CA THR A 183 -48.31 34.94 49.23
C THR A 183 -48.34 36.33 49.88
N ILE A 184 -47.44 37.24 49.52
CA ILE A 184 -47.43 38.62 50.05
C ILE A 184 -48.76 39.33 49.74
N VAL A 185 -49.25 39.24 48.50
CA VAL A 185 -50.54 39.85 48.08
C VAL A 185 -51.74 39.24 48.81
N SER A 186 -51.72 37.91 49.05
CA SER A 186 -52.76 37.25 49.84
C SER A 186 -52.77 37.67 51.32
N VAL A 187 -51.58 37.92 51.91
CA VAL A 187 -51.48 38.41 53.29
C VAL A 187 -51.89 39.87 53.40
N THR A 188 -51.48 40.76 52.48
CA THR A 188 -51.86 42.18 52.54
C THR A 188 -53.37 42.40 52.30
N SER A 189 -54.00 41.60 51.45
CA SER A 189 -55.47 41.61 51.27
C SER A 189 -56.23 41.03 52.46
N ALA A 190 -55.64 40.09 53.21
CA ALA A 190 -56.18 39.63 54.49
C ALA A 190 -56.09 40.70 55.59
N VAL A 191 -55.14 41.66 55.50
CA VAL A 191 -55.13 42.88 56.34
C VAL A 191 -56.13 43.91 55.79
N SER A 192 -57.40 43.51 55.78
CA SER A 192 -58.50 44.49 55.76
C SER A 192 -58.37 45.39 56.99
N PRO A 193 -58.47 46.72 56.85
CA PRO A 193 -58.26 47.63 57.97
C PRO A 193 -59.34 47.42 59.03
N LEU A 194 -58.92 46.88 60.19
CA LEU A 194 -59.75 46.82 61.39
C LEU A 194 -60.32 48.21 61.66
N CYS A 195 -61.65 48.33 61.65
CA CYS A 195 -62.31 49.62 61.81
C CYS A 195 -61.90 50.27 63.14
N PRO A 196 -61.45 51.54 63.15
CA PRO A 196 -61.29 52.29 64.38
C PRO A 196 -62.69 52.63 64.94
N LEU A 197 -63.28 51.66 65.66
CA LEU A 197 -64.53 51.80 66.40
C LEU A 197 -64.32 52.77 67.59
N GLY A 198 -64.27 54.08 67.31
CA GLY A 198 -63.87 55.05 68.33
C GLY A 198 -63.83 56.54 67.96
N ALA A 199 -64.59 57.01 66.95
CA ALA A 199 -64.83 58.45 66.78
C ALA A 199 -66.24 58.71 66.24
N ARG A 200 -66.90 59.75 66.75
CA ARG A 200 -68.30 60.12 66.49
C ARG A 200 -68.33 61.62 66.18
N GLU A 201 -69.26 62.06 65.31
CA GLU A 201 -69.54 63.48 64.98
C GLU A 201 -68.41 64.10 64.09
N SER A 202 -68.66 64.88 63.03
CA SER A 202 -69.76 65.81 62.74
C SER A 202 -70.07 65.92 61.22
N CYS A 203 -71.01 66.80 60.82
CA CYS A 203 -71.57 66.96 59.48
C CYS A 203 -70.84 68.00 58.57
N GLY A 204 -71.16 67.97 57.27
CA GLY A 204 -70.66 68.87 56.21
C GLY A 204 -70.20 68.02 55.00
N ASP A 205 -71.00 67.75 53.96
CA ASP A 205 -71.82 68.61 53.11
C ASP A 205 -71.02 69.74 52.42
N ILE A 206 -70.75 69.56 51.11
CA ILE A 206 -71.13 70.48 50.01
C ILE A 206 -70.58 69.94 48.67
N GLY A 207 -71.47 69.84 47.67
CA GLY A 207 -71.21 70.24 46.28
C GLY A 207 -70.33 69.40 45.33
N GLY A 208 -70.98 68.73 44.36
CA GLY A 208 -70.54 68.63 42.95
C GLY A 208 -69.29 67.77 42.62
N HIS A 209 -69.27 66.97 41.55
CA HIS A 209 -69.96 67.13 40.27
C HIS A 209 -70.33 65.79 39.60
N HIS A 210 -71.22 65.86 38.60
CA HIS A 210 -71.43 64.80 37.61
C HIS A 210 -70.10 64.34 36.96
N LEU A 211 -70.00 63.04 36.70
CA LEU A 211 -69.92 62.55 35.33
C LEU A 211 -70.39 61.10 35.24
N ASP A 212 -71.33 60.84 34.34
CA ASP A 212 -71.73 59.48 33.93
C ASP A 212 -70.61 58.77 33.19
N LEU A 213 -70.50 57.44 33.37
CA LEU A 213 -70.06 56.52 32.31
C LEU A 213 -70.56 55.06 32.50
N THR A 214 -71.87 54.91 32.68
CA THR A 214 -72.74 54.05 31.84
C THR A 214 -72.23 52.66 31.34
N TRP A 215 -72.70 51.56 31.99
CA TRP A 215 -72.86 50.14 31.52
C TRP A 215 -71.59 49.40 30.99
N GLY A 216 -71.39 48.08 31.06
CA GLY A 216 -72.05 46.86 31.60
C GLY A 216 -71.04 45.69 31.41
N PHE A 217 -71.20 44.41 31.75
CA PHE A 217 -72.25 43.51 32.28
C PHE A 217 -71.53 42.46 33.19
N GLN A 218 -72.11 41.65 34.10
CA GLN A 218 -73.49 41.20 34.41
C GLN A 218 -74.02 39.95 33.65
N LEU A 219 -73.89 38.77 34.31
CA LEU A 219 -74.46 37.44 33.95
C LEU A 219 -73.79 36.75 32.72
N CYS A 220 -73.74 35.40 32.60
CA CYS A 220 -74.39 34.31 33.33
C CYS A 220 -73.45 33.08 33.53
N PRO A 221 -73.72 32.17 34.48
CA PRO A 221 -73.11 30.83 34.54
C PRO A 221 -73.96 29.73 33.85
N GLY A 222 -73.33 28.73 33.24
CA GLY A 222 -73.95 27.41 32.96
C GLY A 222 -73.81 26.85 31.54
N VAL A 223 -73.97 25.51 31.45
CA VAL A 223 -74.05 24.60 30.27
C VAL A 223 -72.87 24.60 29.26
N SER A 224 -72.46 23.46 28.68
CA SER A 224 -72.87 22.04 28.82
C SER A 224 -71.65 21.10 28.80
N PRO A 225 -71.80 19.81 29.16
CA PRO A 225 -70.89 18.75 28.71
C PRO A 225 -71.14 18.36 27.24
N ASP A 226 -70.38 17.36 26.79
CA ASP A 226 -70.59 16.41 25.68
C ASP A 226 -69.73 16.52 24.40
N VAL A 227 -69.21 15.34 24.03
CA VAL A 227 -68.86 14.84 22.68
C VAL A 227 -67.90 15.66 21.81
N PHE A 228 -66.69 15.10 21.61
CA PHE A 228 -66.30 14.70 20.25
C PHE A 228 -65.38 13.47 20.26
N ASP A 229 -65.93 12.32 19.83
CA ASP A 229 -65.16 11.11 19.57
C ASP A 229 -64.45 11.16 18.20
N GLY A 230 -63.24 10.61 18.17
CA GLY A 230 -62.66 9.89 17.04
C GLY A 230 -62.60 10.51 15.64
N VAL A 231 -61.38 10.86 15.19
CA VAL A 231 -60.99 10.76 13.76
C VAL A 231 -59.65 10.04 13.62
N PRO A 232 -59.62 8.70 13.52
CA PRO A 232 -58.45 7.94 13.08
C PRO A 232 -58.43 7.84 11.55
N GLY A 233 -57.56 8.59 10.85
CA GLY A 233 -57.51 8.49 9.38
C GLY A 233 -56.77 9.57 8.59
N VAL A 234 -55.65 10.12 9.09
CA VAL A 234 -54.77 10.94 8.23
C VAL A 234 -53.79 10.01 7.48
N PRO A 235 -53.77 9.98 6.14
CA PRO A 235 -52.83 9.14 5.40
C PRO A 235 -51.38 9.60 5.61
N GLN A 236 -50.46 8.65 5.80
CA GLN A 236 -49.03 8.93 5.73
C GLN A 236 -48.63 9.23 4.28
N THR A 237 -48.03 10.39 4.04
CA THR A 237 -47.31 10.67 2.79
C THR A 237 -46.02 9.84 2.76
N PRO A 238 -45.69 9.17 1.65
CA PRO A 238 -44.40 8.47 1.54
C PRO A 238 -43.27 9.48 1.38
N ASP A 239 -42.24 9.37 2.22
CA ASP A 239 -40.99 10.10 2.02
C ASP A 239 -40.27 9.61 0.74
N PRO A 240 -39.58 10.50 0.01
CA PRO A 240 -38.91 10.14 -1.24
C PRO A 240 -37.66 9.27 -0.96
N PRO A 241 -37.31 8.33 -1.87
CA PRO A 241 -36.09 7.56 -1.74
C PRO A 241 -34.86 8.45 -1.94
N ILE A 242 -34.00 8.51 -0.92
CA ILE A 242 -32.64 9.00 -1.01
C ILE A 242 -31.72 7.78 -0.94
N ASP A 243 -31.07 7.47 -2.07
CA ASP A 243 -29.81 6.71 -2.23
C ASP A 243 -29.60 6.41 -3.74
N PRO A 244 -28.37 6.13 -4.22
CA PRO A 244 -27.07 6.25 -3.55
C PRO A 244 -26.11 7.27 -4.21
#